data_AF-A0A7X1GSA5-F1
#
_entry.id   AF-A0A7X1GSA5-F1
#
_cell.length_a   1.000
_cell.length_b   1.000
_cell.length_c   1.000
_cell.angle_alpha   90.00
_cell.angle_beta   90.00
_cell.angle_gamma   90.00
#
_symmetry.space_group_name_H-M   'P 1'
#
loop_
_entity.id
_entity.type
_entity.pdbx_description
1 polymer ?
#
loop_
_entity_poly.entity_id
_entity_poly.type
_entity_poly.pdbx_seq_one_letter_code
_entity_poly.pdbx_strand_id
1 'polypeptide(L)'
;MNAEQINPTMSRPIHPPQRGFARSRLYNFGLTMVIMGASFVLYYMGLFGTVDGPLTPANMGKALSGLGVTQRHVIIMLLSLLIGAVSWNWLFNLTSAMIGARMTCTAAGKDGNEYCGLPAKRIRRVSRRSGREVITYVCDDGHRRSEAHFHPLKKGAVSNTVWMACLAFVIIAFCGV
;
A
#
# COMPACT_ATOMS: atom_id res chain seq x y z
N MET A 1 53.93 -37.08 -17.73
CA MET A 1 53.90 -35.94 -18.68
C MET A 1 52.42 -35.67 -18.97
N ASN A 2 51.67 -35.09 -18.02
CA ASN A 2 51.53 -33.67 -17.69
C ASN A 2 50.95 -32.82 -18.84
N ALA A 3 49.64 -32.51 -18.75
CA ALA A 3 49.08 -31.20 -19.08
C ALA A 3 47.60 -31.14 -18.64
N GLU A 4 47.36 -31.03 -17.34
CA GLU A 4 46.06 -30.65 -16.78
C GLU A 4 45.91 -29.12 -16.95
N GLN A 5 45.09 -28.69 -17.91
CA GLN A 5 44.76 -27.28 -18.10
C GLN A 5 43.78 -26.83 -17.00
N ILE A 6 44.34 -26.36 -15.88
CA ILE A 6 43.62 -25.61 -14.86
C ILE A 6 43.30 -24.24 -15.45
N ASN A 7 42.03 -24.00 -15.76
CA ASN A 7 41.52 -22.71 -16.24
C ASN A 7 41.22 -21.81 -15.02
N PRO A 8 41.96 -20.71 -14.79
CA PRO A 8 41.65 -19.80 -13.70
C PRO A 8 40.61 -18.80 -14.20
N THR A 9 39.32 -19.10 -14.05
CA THR A 9 38.30 -18.06 -14.14
C THR A 9 38.41 -17.17 -12.91
N MET A 10 39.29 -16.19 -13.07
CA MET A 10 39.50 -15.02 -12.26
C MET A 10 38.15 -14.42 -11.84
N SER A 11 37.91 -14.47 -10.55
CA SER A 11 36.84 -13.80 -9.82
C SER A 11 36.84 -12.30 -10.12
N ARG A 12 35.89 -11.85 -10.95
CA ARG A 12 35.55 -10.43 -11.04
C ARG A 12 34.77 -10.03 -9.80
N PRO A 13 35.21 -9.04 -9.01
CA PRO A 13 34.33 -8.45 -8.00
C PRO A 13 33.17 -7.76 -8.72
N ILE A 14 31.96 -8.27 -8.49
CA ILE A 14 30.72 -7.60 -8.87
C ILE A 14 30.60 -6.38 -7.95
N HIS A 15 31.03 -5.21 -8.43
CA HIS A 15 30.69 -3.95 -7.78
C HIS A 15 29.16 -3.79 -7.84
N PRO A 16 28.44 -3.69 -6.71
CA PRO A 16 27.03 -3.32 -6.74
C PRO A 16 26.90 -1.87 -7.24
N PRO A 17 25.78 -1.49 -7.88
CA PRO A 17 25.60 -0.16 -8.45
C PRO A 17 25.57 0.91 -7.34
N GLN A 18 26.72 1.54 -7.06
CA GLN A 18 26.89 2.64 -6.10
C GLN A 18 25.97 3.84 -6.35
N ARG A 19 25.46 4.01 -7.59
CA ARG A 19 24.54 5.10 -7.95
C ARG A 19 23.21 5.08 -7.17
N GLY A 20 22.76 3.92 -6.71
CA GLY A 20 21.54 3.81 -5.89
C GLY A 20 21.73 4.30 -4.45
N PHE A 21 22.90 4.02 -3.86
CA PHE A 21 23.18 4.37 -2.46
C PHE A 21 23.33 5.88 -2.25
N ALA A 22 24.06 6.58 -3.13
CA ALA A 22 24.22 8.03 -3.04
C ALA A 22 22.89 8.77 -3.26
N ARG A 23 22.08 8.33 -4.24
CA ARG A 23 20.77 8.92 -4.54
C ARG A 23 19.76 8.70 -3.41
N SER A 24 19.74 7.51 -2.83
CA SER A 24 18.88 7.20 -1.68
C SER A 24 19.27 8.00 -0.45
N ARG A 25 20.59 8.17 -0.18
CA ARG A 25 21.08 9.04 0.90
C ARG A 25 20.69 10.50 0.69
N LEU A 26 20.83 11.03 -0.53
CA LEU A 26 20.51 12.43 -0.82
C LEU A 26 19.01 12.71 -0.68
N TYR A 27 18.18 11.77 -1.13
CA TYR A 27 16.73 11.82 -0.94
C TYR A 27 16.34 11.80 0.54
N ASN A 28 16.91 10.89 1.31
CA ASN A 28 16.65 10.80 2.75
C ASN A 28 17.14 12.06 3.49
N PHE A 29 18.30 12.61 3.12
CA PHE A 29 18.83 13.85 3.70
C PHE A 29 17.94 15.06 3.39
N GLY A 30 17.52 15.22 2.13
CA GLY A 30 16.58 16.26 1.73
C GLY A 30 15.26 16.16 2.48
N LEU A 31 14.72 14.95 2.61
CA LEU A 31 13.49 14.69 3.36
C LEU A 31 13.64 15.05 4.85
N THR A 32 14.76 14.71 5.49
CA THR A 32 15.02 15.13 6.88
C THR A 32 15.14 16.63 7.03
N MET A 33 15.76 17.32 6.06
CA MET A 33 15.90 18.77 6.11
C MET A 33 14.56 19.49 5.94
N VAL A 34 13.70 18.98 5.05
CA VAL A 34 12.32 19.47 4.88
C VAL A 34 11.50 19.22 6.14
N ILE A 35 11.58 18.02 6.73
CA ILE A 35 10.87 17.70 7.98
C ILE A 35 11.34 18.62 9.10
N MET A 36 12.65 18.84 9.24
CA MET A 36 13.22 19.73 10.25
C MET A 36 12.75 21.17 10.06
N GLY A 37 12.82 21.70 8.83
CA GLY A 37 12.32 23.04 8.51
C GLY A 37 10.82 23.20 8.79
N ALA A 38 10.01 22.23 8.37
CA ALA A 38 8.58 22.21 8.67
C ALA A 38 8.32 22.16 10.19
N SER A 39 9.08 21.35 10.92
CA SER A 39 8.96 21.25 12.38
C SER A 39 9.28 22.56 13.09
N PHE A 40 10.29 23.30 12.61
CA PHE A 40 10.61 24.62 13.15
C PHE A 40 9.51 25.65 12.86
N VAL A 41 8.98 25.69 11.64
CA VAL A 41 7.85 26.57 11.30
C VAL A 41 6.65 26.25 12.20
N LEU A 42 6.30 24.97 12.34
CA LEU A 42 5.18 24.54 13.19
C LEU A 42 5.42 24.83 14.67
N TYR A 43 6.67 24.74 15.13
CA TYR A 43 7.06 25.10 16.49
C TYR A 43 6.84 26.59 16.77
N TYR A 44 7.34 27.48 15.90
CA TYR A 44 7.15 28.92 16.05
C TYR A 44 5.71 29.37 15.82
N MET A 45 4.94 28.64 15.02
CA MET A 45 3.50 28.89 14.91
C MET A 45 2.71 28.41 16.14
N GLY A 46 3.34 27.72 17.09
CA GLY A 46 2.75 27.35 18.38
C GLY A 46 2.00 26.02 18.38
N LEU A 47 2.15 25.17 17.35
CA LEU A 47 1.42 23.89 17.23
C LEU A 47 1.69 22.94 18.42
N PHE A 48 2.89 22.98 18.99
CA PHE A 48 3.29 22.15 20.13
C PHE A 48 2.96 22.77 21.49
N GLY A 49 2.33 23.96 21.52
CA GLY A 49 1.85 24.60 22.74
C GLY A 49 2.92 25.21 23.68
N THR A 50 4.20 25.17 23.29
CA THR A 50 5.31 25.73 24.08
C THR A 50 5.69 27.17 23.72
N VAL A 51 5.21 27.65 22.57
CA VAL A 51 5.41 29.03 22.09
C VAL A 51 4.04 29.61 21.75
N ASP A 52 3.78 30.84 22.20
CA ASP A 52 2.55 31.56 21.86
C ASP A 52 2.54 31.92 20.37
N GLY A 53 1.68 31.26 19.61
CA GLY A 53 1.52 31.44 18.18
C GLY A 53 0.07 31.27 17.70
N PRO A 54 -0.24 31.62 16.44
CA PRO A 54 -1.60 31.55 15.91
C PRO A 54 -2.14 30.11 15.78
N LEU A 55 -1.27 29.10 15.74
CA LEU A 55 -1.63 27.67 15.73
C LEU A 55 -1.59 27.02 17.12
N THR A 56 -1.65 27.78 18.22
CA THR A 56 -1.82 27.13 19.52
C THR A 56 -3.12 26.32 19.55
N PRO A 57 -3.15 25.14 20.20
CA PRO A 57 -4.33 24.29 20.28
C PRO A 57 -5.57 25.05 20.79
N ALA A 58 -5.37 25.99 21.71
CA ALA A 58 -6.42 26.86 22.23
C ALA A 58 -6.96 27.84 21.19
N ASN A 59 -6.10 28.47 20.38
CA ASN A 59 -6.52 29.40 19.34
C ASN A 59 -7.15 28.69 18.14
N MET A 60 -6.64 27.51 17.75
CA MET A 60 -7.29 26.66 16.74
C MET A 60 -8.67 26.20 17.22
N GLY A 61 -8.79 25.77 18.48
CA GLY A 61 -10.08 25.41 19.09
C GLY A 61 -11.06 26.59 19.10
N LYS A 62 -10.59 27.79 19.47
CA LYS A 62 -11.40 29.03 19.43
C LYS A 62 -11.85 29.38 18.02
N ALA A 63 -10.95 29.35 17.03
CA ALA A 63 -11.28 29.63 15.63
C ALA A 63 -12.30 28.62 15.07
N LEU A 64 -12.13 27.33 15.38
CA LEU A 64 -13.07 26.27 15.01
C LEU A 64 -14.44 26.46 15.69
N SER A 65 -14.46 26.82 16.97
CA SER A 65 -15.70 27.12 17.69
C SER A 65 -16.40 28.37 17.15
N GLY A 66 -15.64 29.39 16.71
CA GLY A 66 -16.14 30.61 16.07
C GLY A 66 -16.75 30.37 14.69
N LEU A 67 -16.33 29.31 14.00
CA LEU A 67 -16.93 28.84 12.75
C LEU A 67 -18.17 27.95 12.96
N GLY A 68 -18.62 27.76 14.21
CA GLY A 68 -19.76 26.91 14.56
C GLY A 68 -19.46 25.41 14.56
N VAL A 69 -18.17 25.01 14.43
CA VAL A 69 -17.77 23.60 14.48
C VAL A 69 -17.78 23.15 15.95
N THR A 70 -18.82 22.39 16.31
CA THR A 70 -18.91 21.79 17.65
C THR A 70 -18.12 20.47 17.73
N GLN A 71 -17.81 20.02 18.95
CA GLN A 71 -17.09 18.75 19.19
C GLN A 71 -17.70 17.56 18.45
N ARG A 72 -19.04 17.50 18.34
CA ARG A 72 -19.74 16.43 17.62
C ARG A 72 -19.39 16.40 16.13
N HIS A 73 -19.22 17.55 15.49
CA HIS A 73 -18.86 17.63 14.07
C HIS A 73 -17.45 17.06 13.83
N VAL A 74 -16.50 17.36 14.73
CA VAL A 74 -15.14 16.83 14.65
C VAL A 74 -15.12 15.31 14.82
N ILE A 75 -15.87 14.78 15.79
CA ILE A 75 -15.99 13.33 16.01
C ILE A 75 -16.59 12.64 14.77
N ILE A 76 -17.67 13.18 14.20
CA ILE A 76 -18.32 12.60 13.01
C ILE A 76 -17.36 12.63 11.79
N MET A 77 -16.62 13.72 11.62
CA MET A 77 -15.64 13.85 10.54
C MET A 77 -14.50 12.82 10.69
N LEU A 78 -13.91 12.69 11.89
CA LEU A 78 -12.89 11.69 12.17
C LEU A 78 -13.40 10.25 11.99
N LEU A 79 -14.63 9.98 12.42
CA LEU A 79 -15.26 8.67 12.28
C LEU A 79 -15.51 8.32 10.81
N SER A 80 -15.98 9.27 10.00
CA SER A 80 -16.20 9.05 8.57
C SER A 80 -14.87 8.81 7.82
N LEU A 81 -13.80 9.54 8.17
CA LEU A 81 -12.45 9.28 7.67
C LEU A 81 -11.94 7.90 8.09
N LEU A 82 -12.15 7.49 9.34
CA LEU A 82 -11.77 6.17 9.83
C LEU A 82 -12.48 5.06 9.06
N ILE A 83 -13.80 5.17 8.91
CA ILE A 83 -14.61 4.21 8.15
C ILE A 83 -14.13 4.14 6.70
N GLY A 84 -13.86 5.30 6.08
CA GLY A 84 -13.29 5.37 4.73
C GLY A 84 -11.93 4.66 4.64
N ALA A 85 -11.01 4.95 5.56
CA ALA A 85 -9.66 4.37 5.56
C ALA A 85 -9.65 2.86 5.83
N VAL A 86 -10.59 2.35 6.62
CA VAL A 86 -10.74 0.89 6.85
C VAL A 86 -11.41 0.22 5.65
N SER A 87 -12.49 0.80 5.15
CA SER A 87 -13.32 0.23 4.09
C SER A 87 -12.63 0.27 2.72
N TRP A 88 -11.78 1.28 2.45
CA TRP A 88 -11.11 1.45 1.16
C TRP A 88 -10.26 0.24 0.76
N ASN A 89 -9.62 -0.43 1.72
CA ASN A 89 -8.81 -1.62 1.45
C ASN A 89 -9.65 -2.80 0.93
N TRP A 90 -10.84 -2.98 1.51
CA TRP A 90 -11.78 -4.00 1.10
C TRP A 90 -12.39 -3.67 -0.26
N LEU A 91 -12.77 -2.40 -0.45
CA LEU A 91 -13.32 -1.92 -1.72
C LEU A 91 -12.32 -2.16 -2.87
N PHE A 92 -11.05 -1.79 -2.68
CA PHE A 92 -10.01 -2.00 -3.69
C PHE A 92 -9.79 -3.49 -4.01
N ASN A 93 -9.75 -4.34 -2.98
CA ASN A 93 -9.59 -5.79 -3.16
C ASN A 93 -10.80 -6.40 -3.88
N LEU A 94 -12.02 -5.97 -3.54
CA LEU A 94 -13.25 -6.40 -4.19
C LEU A 94 -13.29 -5.97 -5.66
N THR A 95 -12.98 -4.70 -5.95
CA THR A 95 -12.91 -4.20 -7.33
C THR A 95 -11.86 -4.94 -8.15
N SER A 96 -10.68 -5.21 -7.57
CA SER A 96 -9.62 -5.98 -8.23
C SER A 96 -10.05 -7.41 -8.56
N ALA A 97 -10.74 -8.07 -7.63
CA ALA A 97 -11.28 -9.41 -7.84
C ALA A 97 -12.36 -9.42 -8.94
N MET A 98 -13.26 -8.43 -8.94
CA MET A 98 -14.33 -8.30 -9.94
C MET A 98 -13.80 -8.09 -11.36
N ILE A 99 -12.78 -7.25 -11.51
CA ILE A 99 -12.10 -6.98 -12.80
C ILE A 99 -11.32 -8.22 -13.29
N GLY A 100 -11.00 -9.16 -12.40
CA GLY A 100 -10.16 -10.30 -12.74
C GLY A 100 -8.66 -9.97 -12.76
N ALA A 101 -8.26 -8.90 -12.08
CA ALA A 101 -6.87 -8.52 -11.96
C ALA A 101 -6.16 -9.40 -10.92
N ARG A 102 -4.85 -9.63 -11.09
CA ARG A 102 -3.98 -10.36 -10.14
C ARG A 102 -4.41 -11.80 -9.86
N MET A 103 -5.01 -12.44 -10.87
CA MET A 103 -5.30 -13.87 -10.84
C MET A 103 -4.11 -14.65 -11.38
N THR A 104 -3.75 -15.74 -10.73
CA THR A 104 -2.67 -16.65 -11.15
C THR A 104 -3.22 -18.03 -11.48
N CYS A 105 -2.55 -18.70 -12.42
CA CYS A 105 -2.92 -20.01 -12.88
C CYS A 105 -2.57 -21.10 -11.86
N THR A 106 -3.54 -21.93 -11.51
CA THR A 106 -3.38 -23.08 -10.59
C THR A 106 -3.12 -24.40 -11.31
N ALA A 107 -2.89 -24.38 -12.63
CA ALA A 107 -2.58 -25.59 -13.38
C ALA A 107 -1.24 -26.19 -12.92
N ALA A 108 -1.16 -27.52 -12.87
CA ALA A 108 0.11 -28.22 -12.74
C ALA A 108 0.98 -27.86 -13.97
N GLY A 109 2.22 -27.47 -13.70
CA GLY A 109 3.25 -27.18 -14.69
C GLY A 109 3.64 -28.44 -15.46
N LYS A 110 4.38 -28.26 -16.55
CA LYS A 110 4.77 -29.34 -17.46
C LYS A 110 5.51 -30.49 -16.75
N ASP A 111 6.18 -30.20 -15.64
CA ASP A 111 7.00 -31.16 -14.90
C ASP A 111 6.28 -31.78 -13.69
N GLY A 112 4.97 -31.56 -13.54
CA GLY A 112 4.10 -32.24 -12.56
C GLY A 112 4.28 -31.84 -11.09
N ASN A 113 5.37 -31.17 -10.72
CA ASN A 113 5.67 -30.78 -9.33
C ASN A 113 5.57 -29.27 -9.04
N GLU A 114 5.52 -28.41 -10.07
CA GLU A 114 5.38 -26.97 -9.90
C GLU A 114 4.03 -26.48 -10.42
N TYR A 115 3.45 -25.45 -9.80
CA TYR A 115 2.26 -24.78 -10.31
C TYR A 115 2.66 -23.76 -11.38
N CYS A 116 1.85 -23.62 -12.44
CA CYS A 116 2.12 -22.68 -13.55
C CYS A 116 2.34 -21.24 -13.06
N GLY A 117 1.54 -20.75 -12.11
CA GLY A 117 1.78 -19.46 -11.43
C GLY A 117 1.66 -18.21 -12.31
N LEU A 118 1.55 -18.36 -13.64
CA LEU A 118 1.43 -17.27 -14.59
C LEU A 118 0.12 -16.48 -14.42
N PRO A 119 0.11 -15.19 -14.82
CA PRO A 119 -1.10 -14.38 -14.79
C PRO A 119 -2.20 -15.03 -15.64
N ALA A 120 -3.39 -15.14 -15.06
CA ALA A 120 -4.57 -15.68 -15.70
C ALA A 120 -5.53 -14.55 -16.06
N LYS A 121 -6.00 -14.54 -17.32
CA LYS A 121 -7.02 -13.60 -17.79
C LYS A 121 -8.40 -14.25 -17.72
N ARG A 122 -9.37 -13.51 -17.21
CA ARG A 122 -10.78 -13.92 -17.17
C ARG A 122 -11.40 -13.78 -18.55
N ILE A 123 -11.82 -14.88 -19.16
CA ILE A 123 -12.52 -14.88 -20.46
C ILE A 123 -13.93 -15.43 -20.26
N ARG A 124 -14.94 -14.72 -20.76
CA ARG A 124 -16.31 -15.25 -20.83
C ARG A 124 -16.45 -16.04 -22.13
N ARG A 125 -16.79 -17.32 -22.03
CA ARG A 125 -17.09 -18.16 -23.19
C ARG A 125 -18.46 -18.77 -23.07
N VAL A 126 -19.22 -18.75 -24.16
CA VAL A 126 -20.46 -19.51 -24.25
C VAL A 126 -20.10 -20.98 -24.44
N SER A 127 -20.51 -21.83 -23.51
CA SER A 127 -20.34 -23.27 -23.60
C SER A 127 -21.08 -23.81 -24.81
N ARG A 128 -20.37 -24.48 -25.72
CA ARG A 128 -20.95 -25.08 -26.93
C ARG A 128 -21.96 -26.19 -26.64
N ARG A 129 -21.89 -26.82 -25.45
CA ARG A 129 -22.78 -27.92 -25.03
C ARG A 129 -24.04 -27.44 -24.31
N SER A 130 -23.96 -26.34 -23.57
CA SER A 130 -25.06 -25.88 -22.70
C SER A 130 -25.62 -24.52 -23.09
N GLY A 131 -25.02 -23.82 -24.05
CA GLY A 131 -25.41 -22.46 -24.46
C GLY A 131 -25.23 -21.41 -23.35
N ARG A 132 -24.69 -21.77 -22.18
CA ARG A 132 -24.51 -20.87 -21.03
C ARG A 132 -23.16 -20.17 -21.09
N GLU A 133 -23.12 -18.89 -20.71
CA GLU A 133 -21.88 -18.19 -20.44
C GLU A 133 -21.17 -18.80 -19.24
N VAL A 134 -19.98 -19.36 -19.48
CA VAL A 134 -19.09 -19.89 -18.45
C VAL A 134 -17.84 -19.03 -18.41
N ILE A 135 -17.49 -18.59 -17.21
CA ILE A 135 -16.25 -17.87 -16.95
C ILE A 135 -15.12 -18.90 -16.97
N THR A 136 -14.14 -18.71 -17.86
CA THR A 136 -12.95 -19.56 -17.94
C THR A 136 -11.71 -18.68 -17.83
N TYR A 137 -10.76 -19.08 -17.00
CA TYR A 137 -9.48 -18.41 -16.85
C TYR A 137 -8.45 -19.04 -17.78
N VAL A 138 -7.73 -18.20 -18.51
CA VAL A 138 -6.71 -18.61 -19.48
C VAL A 138 -5.38 -17.94 -19.13
N CYS A 139 -4.33 -18.72 -18.96
CA CYS A 139 -2.97 -18.19 -18.81
C CYS A 139 -2.26 -18.06 -20.15
N ASP A 140 -1.13 -17.36 -20.18
CA ASP A 140 -0.33 -17.16 -21.40
C ASP A 140 0.25 -18.48 -21.95
N ASP A 141 0.47 -19.49 -21.11
CA ASP A 141 0.83 -20.88 -21.51
C ASP A 141 -0.34 -21.67 -22.12
N GLY A 142 -1.54 -21.08 -22.19
CA GLY A 142 -2.72 -21.69 -22.81
C GLY A 142 -3.52 -22.65 -21.92
N HIS A 143 -3.17 -22.79 -20.63
CA HIS A 143 -3.99 -23.57 -19.69
C HIS A 143 -5.35 -22.91 -19.48
N ARG A 144 -6.43 -23.73 -19.54
CA ARG A 144 -7.81 -23.29 -19.32
C ARG A 144 -8.38 -23.95 -18.09
N ARG A 145 -8.77 -23.16 -17.08
CA ARG A 145 -9.38 -23.65 -15.83
C ARG A 145 -10.58 -22.80 -15.45
N SER A 146 -11.54 -23.42 -14.77
CA SER A 146 -12.69 -22.74 -14.14
C SER A 146 -12.29 -21.98 -12.88
N GLU A 147 -11.12 -22.26 -12.32
CA GLU A 147 -10.61 -21.71 -11.06
C GLU A 147 -9.26 -21.03 -11.29
N ALA A 148 -9.05 -19.90 -10.64
CA ALA A 148 -7.78 -19.17 -10.59
C ALA A 148 -7.56 -18.66 -9.17
N HIS A 149 -6.31 -18.54 -8.75
CA HIS A 149 -5.97 -18.07 -7.41
C HIS A 149 -5.87 -16.54 -7.41
N PHE A 150 -6.57 -15.88 -6.48
CA PHE A 150 -6.52 -14.42 -6.35
C PHE A 150 -5.53 -14.01 -5.25
N HIS A 151 -4.61 -13.12 -5.58
CA HIS A 151 -3.69 -12.54 -4.60
C HIS A 151 -4.22 -11.21 -4.06
N PRO A 152 -4.81 -11.18 -2.85
CA PRO A 152 -5.31 -9.94 -2.26
C PRO A 152 -4.14 -9.00 -1.92
N LEU A 153 -4.36 -7.70 -2.06
CA LEU A 153 -3.42 -6.73 -1.55
C LEU A 153 -3.48 -6.71 -0.02
N LYS A 154 -2.32 -6.92 0.58
CA LYS A 154 -2.11 -6.69 2.00
C LYS A 154 -1.99 -5.18 2.22
N LYS A 155 -2.73 -4.68 3.22
CA LYS A 155 -2.76 -3.26 3.60
C LYS A 155 -1.33 -2.79 3.88
N GLY A 156 -0.88 -1.76 3.16
CA GLY A 156 0.46 -1.19 3.33
C GLY A 156 0.63 -0.47 4.67
N ALA A 157 1.88 -0.29 5.11
CA ALA A 157 2.22 0.36 6.37
C ALA A 157 1.54 1.74 6.53
N VAL A 158 1.49 2.54 5.46
CA VAL A 158 0.86 3.87 5.45
C VAL A 158 -0.64 3.79 5.76
N SER A 159 -1.35 2.86 5.14
CA SER A 159 -2.78 2.69 5.39
C SER A 159 -3.01 2.25 6.83
N ASN A 160 -2.11 1.42 7.39
CA ASN A 160 -2.13 1.05 8.80
C ASN A 160 -1.93 2.24 9.75
N THR A 161 -0.95 3.10 9.46
CA THR A 161 -0.71 4.29 10.28
C THR A 161 -1.90 5.25 10.26
N VAL A 162 -2.58 5.41 9.11
CA VAL A 162 -3.72 6.34 8.98
C VAL A 162 -4.92 5.89 9.82
N TRP A 163 -5.35 4.63 9.73
CA TRP A 163 -6.51 4.19 10.52
C TRP A 163 -6.20 4.14 12.02
N MET A 164 -4.97 3.77 12.41
CA MET A 164 -4.53 3.82 13.81
C MET A 164 -4.49 5.25 14.36
N ALA A 165 -3.99 6.21 13.57
CA ALA A 165 -4.00 7.63 13.95
C ALA A 165 -5.44 8.14 14.11
N CYS A 166 -6.33 7.88 13.14
CA CYS A 166 -7.73 8.26 13.25
C CYS A 166 -8.42 7.62 14.46
N LEU A 167 -8.14 6.35 14.76
CA LEU A 167 -8.67 5.67 15.93
C LEU A 167 -8.15 6.30 17.23
N ALA A 168 -6.86 6.62 17.32
CA ALA A 168 -6.29 7.32 18.46
C ALA A 168 -6.95 8.70 18.67
N PHE A 169 -7.16 9.47 17.60
CA PHE A 169 -7.85 10.77 17.69
C PHE A 169 -9.31 10.63 18.11
N VAL A 170 -10.02 9.60 17.65
CA VAL A 170 -11.40 9.31 18.11
C VAL A 170 -11.41 8.97 19.60
N ILE A 171 -10.48 8.14 20.07
CA ILE A 171 -10.35 7.81 21.50
C ILE A 171 -10.04 9.06 22.32
N ILE A 172 -9.07 9.87 21.91
CA ILE A 172 -8.72 11.12 22.61
C ILE A 172 -9.93 12.06 22.65
N ALA A 173 -10.67 12.21 21.55
CA ALA A 173 -11.85 13.08 21.50
C ALA A 173 -13.02 12.56 22.36
N PHE A 174 -13.08 11.26 22.63
CA PHE A 174 -14.12 10.62 23.45
C PHE A 174 -13.74 10.54 24.93
N CYS A 175 -12.46 10.27 25.25
CA CYS A 175 -11.93 10.15 26.62
C CYS A 175 -11.41 11.46 27.21
N GLY A 176 -11.12 12.46 26.38
CA GLY A 176 -10.79 13.83 26.82
C GLY A 176 -12.00 14.68 27.19
N VAL A 177 -13.16 14.04 27.38
CA VAL A 177 -14.40 14.61 27.94
C VAL A 177 -14.40 14.41 29.45
#